data_AF-A0A2E6ZV42-F1
#
_entry.id   AF-A0A2E6ZV42-F1
#
_cell.length_a   1.000
_cell.length_b   1.000
_cell.length_c   1.000
_cell.angle_alpha   90.00
_cell.angle_beta   90.00
_cell.angle_gamma   90.00
#
_symmetry.space_group_name_H-M   'P 1'
#
loop_
_entity.id
_entity.type
_entity.pdbx_description
1 polymer ?
#
loop_
_entity_poly.entity_id
_entity_poly.type
_entity_poly.pdbx_seq_one_letter_code
_entity_poly.pdbx_strand_id
1 'polypeptide(L)'
;MREAEMVRRVVLTALVLSLAPLTGALAQTQETVESAHAVLDPGTNTDDLGITIPYPVSHPGRRYPASDEFPTGPEIGERLPAFSLPNQQGRVVEYHADLDGSKSIVVFYRSAVW
;
A
#
# COMPACT_ATOMS: atom_id res chain seq x y z
N MET A 1 -47.04 -24.93 61.32
CA MET A 1 -47.53 -24.85 59.91
C MET A 1 -47.39 -23.46 59.26
N ARG A 2 -46.75 -22.45 59.87
CA ARG A 2 -46.54 -21.11 59.26
C ARG A 2 -45.11 -20.90 58.71
N GLU A 3 -44.12 -21.60 59.25
CA GLU A 3 -42.69 -21.43 58.90
C GLU A 3 -42.35 -21.96 57.49
N ALA A 4 -42.90 -23.12 57.11
CA ALA A 4 -42.61 -23.77 55.82
C ALA A 4 -43.13 -22.98 54.60
N GLU A 5 -44.17 -22.18 54.78
CA GLU A 5 -44.78 -21.37 53.72
C GLU A 5 -44.02 -20.05 53.50
N MET A 6 -43.41 -19.52 54.57
CA MET A 6 -42.54 -18.33 54.52
C MET A 6 -41.21 -18.64 53.84
N VAL A 7 -40.57 -19.77 54.17
CA VAL A 7 -39.33 -20.21 53.49
C VAL A 7 -39.59 -20.49 52.01
N ARG A 8 -40.72 -21.14 51.68
CA ARG A 8 -41.10 -21.38 50.29
C ARG A 8 -41.38 -20.08 49.52
N ARG A 9 -42.01 -19.08 50.15
CA ARG A 9 -42.21 -17.74 49.54
C ARG A 9 -40.90 -16.98 49.35
N VAL A 10 -39.99 -17.00 50.32
CA VAL A 10 -38.69 -16.33 50.22
C VAL A 10 -37.82 -16.96 49.13
N VAL A 11 -37.80 -18.30 49.05
CA VAL A 11 -37.05 -19.04 48.00
C VAL A 11 -37.67 -18.81 46.61
N LEU A 12 -39.00 -18.79 46.47
CA LEU A 12 -39.65 -18.48 45.19
C LEU A 12 -39.46 -17.00 44.78
N THR A 13 -39.39 -16.07 45.73
CA THR A 13 -39.16 -14.65 45.43
C THR A 13 -37.71 -14.41 45.03
N ALA A 14 -36.74 -15.11 45.64
CA ALA A 14 -35.33 -15.04 45.27
C ALA A 14 -35.02 -15.73 43.92
N LEU A 15 -35.75 -16.79 43.57
CA LEU A 15 -35.58 -17.49 42.29
C LEU A 15 -36.18 -16.72 41.10
N VAL A 16 -37.23 -15.93 41.31
CA VAL A 16 -37.82 -15.09 40.25
C VAL A 16 -36.95 -13.85 39.97
N LEU A 17 -36.21 -13.34 40.98
CA LEU A 17 -35.33 -12.19 40.78
C LEU A 17 -34.00 -12.53 40.09
N SER A 18 -33.66 -13.82 39.93
CA SER A 18 -32.45 -14.29 39.25
C SER A 18 -32.66 -14.66 37.77
N LEU A 19 -33.91 -14.56 37.27
CA LEU A 19 -34.27 -14.70 35.86
C LEU A 19 -34.58 -13.35 35.21
N ALA A 20 -33.84 -12.30 35.58
CA ALA A 20 -33.71 -11.17 34.69
C ALA A 20 -33.00 -11.68 33.43
N PRO A 21 -33.62 -11.62 32.24
CA PRO A 21 -32.92 -11.98 31.02
C PRO A 21 -31.69 -11.08 30.93
N LEU A 22 -30.54 -11.71 30.67
CA LEU A 22 -29.34 -11.05 30.16
C LEU A 22 -29.63 -10.47 28.75
N THR A 23 -30.68 -9.65 28.61
CA THR A 23 -31.03 -8.92 27.37
C THR A 23 -30.27 -7.60 27.27
N GLY A 24 -29.23 -7.42 28.08
CA GLY A 24 -28.32 -6.27 28.04
C GLY A 24 -27.04 -6.52 27.24
N ALA A 25 -26.79 -7.74 26.75
CA ALA A 25 -25.89 -7.90 25.63
C ALA A 25 -26.68 -7.50 24.38
N LEU A 26 -26.87 -6.19 24.19
CA LEU A 26 -27.07 -5.67 22.85
C LEU A 26 -25.97 -6.33 22.04
N ALA A 27 -26.35 -7.21 21.11
CA ALA A 27 -25.45 -7.62 20.06
C ALA A 27 -24.99 -6.31 19.44
N GLN A 28 -23.83 -5.80 19.86
CA GLN A 28 -23.11 -4.83 19.09
C GLN A 28 -22.75 -5.63 17.85
N THR A 29 -23.65 -5.58 16.85
CA THR A 29 -23.28 -5.84 15.47
C THR A 29 -22.08 -4.96 15.27
N GLN A 30 -20.90 -5.60 15.26
CA GLN A 30 -19.68 -4.91 14.94
C GLN A 30 -19.92 -4.36 13.55
N GLU A 31 -20.16 -3.05 13.50
CA GLU A 31 -20.33 -2.35 12.24
C GLU A 31 -19.11 -2.69 11.42
N THR A 32 -19.33 -3.15 10.19
CA THR A 32 -18.24 -3.58 9.31
C THR A 32 -17.23 -2.45 9.27
N VAL A 33 -16.07 -2.66 9.88
CA VAL A 33 -15.03 -1.63 9.96
C VAL A 33 -14.52 -1.45 8.54
N GLU A 34 -14.87 -0.32 7.94
CA GLU A 34 -14.38 0.04 6.63
C GLU A 34 -12.85 0.21 6.71
N SER A 35 -12.15 -0.23 5.68
CA SER A 35 -10.69 -0.04 5.61
C SER A 35 -10.38 1.45 5.66
N ALA A 36 -9.32 1.84 6.35
CA ALA A 36 -8.84 3.22 6.35
C ALA A 36 -8.52 3.75 4.93
N HIS A 37 -8.36 2.85 3.95
CA HIS A 37 -8.14 3.17 2.54
C HIS A 37 -9.41 3.11 1.68
N ALA A 38 -10.57 2.76 2.26
CA ALA A 38 -11.85 2.73 1.55
C ALA A 38 -12.42 4.14 1.33
N VAL A 39 -12.17 5.05 2.29
CA VAL A 39 -12.56 6.45 2.18
C VAL A 39 -11.38 7.24 1.66
N LEU A 40 -11.49 7.70 0.41
CA LEU A 40 -10.48 8.52 -0.24
C LEU A 40 -10.71 10.00 0.06
N ASP A 41 -9.62 10.76 0.25
CA ASP A 41 -9.71 12.22 0.39
C ASP A 41 -10.33 12.84 -0.87
N PRO A 42 -11.20 13.86 -0.74
CA PRO A 42 -11.79 14.54 -1.88
C PRO A 42 -10.72 15.05 -2.86
N GLY A 43 -10.90 14.73 -4.14
CA GLY A 43 -9.97 15.12 -5.20
C GLY A 43 -8.79 14.17 -5.42
N THR A 44 -8.70 13.07 -4.66
CA THR A 44 -7.76 11.98 -4.97
C THR A 44 -8.32 11.04 -6.04
N ASN A 45 -7.41 10.46 -6.82
CA ASN A 45 -7.72 9.43 -7.80
C ASN A 45 -6.70 8.31 -7.67
N THR A 46 -7.18 7.06 -7.80
CA THR A 46 -6.35 5.86 -7.89
C THR A 46 -6.01 5.61 -9.36
N ASP A 47 -4.73 5.46 -9.67
CA ASP A 47 -4.28 5.09 -11.01
C ASP A 47 -4.11 3.58 -11.20
N ASP A 48 -3.68 3.17 -12.39
CA ASP A 48 -3.52 1.77 -12.78
C ASP A 48 -2.42 1.03 -11.98
N LEU A 49 -1.55 1.76 -11.28
CA LEU A 49 -0.55 1.20 -10.35
C LEU A 49 -1.09 1.09 -8.92
N GLY A 50 -2.36 1.45 -8.69
CA GLY A 50 -3.01 1.44 -7.39
C GLY A 50 -2.63 2.62 -6.49
N ILE A 51 -2.01 3.67 -7.03
CA ILE A 51 -1.51 4.80 -6.25
C ILE A 51 -2.61 5.87 -6.15
N THR A 52 -3.00 6.24 -4.92
CA THR A 52 -4.10 7.18 -4.68
C THR A 52 -3.61 8.52 -4.11
N ILE A 53 -3.73 9.58 -4.90
CA ILE A 53 -3.17 10.91 -4.60
C ILE A 53 -3.91 12.03 -5.37
N PRO A 54 -3.82 13.31 -4.93
CA PRO A 54 -4.66 14.41 -5.43
C PRO A 54 -4.14 15.12 -6.69
N TYR A 55 -3.30 14.44 -7.47
CA TYR A 55 -2.77 14.95 -8.73
C TYR A 55 -2.86 13.86 -9.80
N PRO A 56 -2.86 14.19 -11.09
CA PRO A 56 -2.87 13.18 -12.17
C PRO A 56 -1.51 12.49 -12.33
N VAL A 57 -1.51 11.35 -13.03
CA VAL A 57 -0.31 10.59 -13.39
C VAL A 57 0.71 11.41 -14.20
N SER A 58 0.24 12.40 -14.96
CA SER A 58 1.08 13.34 -15.72
C SER A 58 1.78 14.40 -14.87
N HIS A 59 1.48 14.49 -13.57
CA HIS A 59 2.08 15.50 -12.70
C HIS A 59 3.56 15.18 -12.43
N PRO A 60 4.50 16.15 -12.55
CA PRO A 60 5.95 15.91 -12.46
C PRO A 60 6.43 15.40 -11.09
N GLY A 61 5.62 15.55 -10.03
CA GLY A 61 5.88 14.92 -8.72
C GLY A 61 5.70 13.40 -8.72
N ARG A 62 5.00 12.83 -9.71
CA ARG A 62 4.94 11.38 -9.96
C ARG A 62 6.33 10.94 -10.43
N ARG A 63 6.95 10.02 -9.70
CA ARG A 63 8.32 9.55 -9.99
C ARG A 63 8.37 8.31 -10.90
N TYR A 64 7.25 7.95 -11.51
CA TYR A 64 7.11 6.87 -12.49
C TYR A 64 6.61 7.43 -13.82
N PRO A 65 6.83 6.72 -14.94
CA PRO A 65 6.39 7.16 -16.25
C PRO A 65 4.89 7.44 -16.28
N ALA A 66 4.51 8.49 -17.01
CA ALA A 66 3.11 8.90 -17.11
C ALA A 66 2.31 8.13 -18.19
N SER A 67 3.00 7.32 -18.99
CA SER A 67 2.45 6.52 -20.08
C SER A 67 3.27 5.24 -20.26
N ASP A 68 2.68 4.27 -20.95
CA ASP A 68 3.34 3.03 -21.36
C ASP A 68 4.33 3.24 -22.53
N GLU A 69 4.22 4.37 -23.23
CA GLU A 69 5.20 4.81 -24.24
C GLU A 69 6.45 5.39 -23.56
N PHE A 70 7.15 4.54 -22.81
CA PHE A 70 8.37 4.89 -22.10
C PHE A 70 9.50 3.94 -22.53
N PRO A 71 10.31 4.32 -23.53
CA PRO A 71 11.37 3.44 -24.04
C PRO A 71 12.38 3.12 -22.95
N THR A 72 12.54 1.84 -22.65
CA THR A 72 13.42 1.33 -21.59
C THR A 72 14.84 1.04 -22.06
N GLY A 73 15.10 1.19 -23.36
CA GLY A 73 16.40 0.97 -23.99
C GLY A 73 16.25 0.23 -25.32
N PRO A 74 17.38 -0.18 -25.93
CA PRO A 74 17.38 -1.04 -27.11
C PRO A 74 16.82 -2.43 -26.79
N GLU A 75 16.22 -3.07 -27.80
CA GLU A 75 15.77 -4.45 -27.71
C GLU A 75 16.94 -5.45 -27.64
N ILE A 76 16.65 -6.70 -27.28
CA ILE A 76 17.67 -7.75 -27.28
C ILE A 76 18.24 -7.93 -28.69
N GLY A 77 19.55 -7.77 -28.82
CA GLY A 77 20.27 -7.85 -30.10
C GLY A 77 20.39 -6.52 -30.81
N GLU A 78 19.66 -5.48 -30.38
CA GLU A 78 19.88 -4.12 -30.85
C GLU A 78 21.11 -3.50 -30.20
N ARG A 79 21.71 -2.56 -30.93
CA ARG A 79 22.92 -1.89 -30.49
C ARG A 79 22.57 -0.74 -29.55
N LEU A 80 23.29 -0.64 -28.44
CA LEU A 80 23.25 0.55 -27.58
C LEU A 80 23.63 1.81 -28.37
N PRO A 81 22.98 2.97 -28.11
CA PRO A 81 23.34 4.24 -28.70
C PRO A 81 24.82 4.56 -28.50
N ALA A 82 25.41 5.31 -29.42
CA ALA A 82 26.76 5.83 -29.22
C ALA A 82 26.73 6.96 -28.18
N PHE A 83 27.64 6.90 -27.21
CA PHE A 83 27.80 7.95 -26.21
C PHE A 83 29.26 8.06 -25.78
N SER A 84 29.57 9.26 -25.29
CA SER A 84 30.92 9.66 -24.88
C SER A 84 30.80 10.42 -23.57
N LEU A 85 31.35 9.86 -22.49
CA LEU A 85 31.21 10.42 -21.14
C LEU A 85 32.56 10.40 -20.41
N PRO A 86 32.82 11.39 -19.53
CA PRO A 86 33.98 11.34 -18.66
C PRO A 86 33.82 10.23 -17.62
N ASN A 87 34.90 9.48 -17.40
CA ASN A 87 34.98 8.55 -16.29
C ASN A 87 35.32 9.29 -14.97
N GLN A 88 35.48 8.55 -13.89
CA GLN A 88 35.77 9.08 -12.55
C GLN A 88 37.15 9.76 -12.43
N GLN A 89 38.04 9.60 -13.40
CA GLN A 89 39.31 10.33 -13.50
C GLN A 89 39.25 11.50 -14.51
N GLY A 90 38.08 11.79 -15.08
CA GLY A 90 37.92 12.82 -16.10
C GLY A 90 38.38 12.43 -17.51
N ARG A 91 38.79 11.17 -17.73
CA ARG A 91 39.11 10.66 -19.08
C ARG A 91 37.81 10.47 -19.86
N VAL A 92 37.74 11.02 -21.07
CA VAL A 92 36.62 10.75 -21.99
C VAL A 92 36.67 9.28 -22.42
N VAL A 93 35.55 8.58 -22.25
CA VAL A 93 35.33 7.21 -22.71
C VAL A 93 34.33 7.27 -23.87
N GLU A 94 34.76 6.84 -25.05
CA GLU A 94 33.96 6.65 -26.25
C GLU A 94 33.44 5.20 -26.23
N TYR A 95 32.21 4.98 -25.77
CA TYR A 95 31.74 3.66 -25.32
C TYR A 95 32.05 2.51 -26.29
N HIS A 96 31.73 2.66 -27.58
CA HIS A 96 31.93 1.58 -28.55
C HIS A 96 33.39 1.40 -28.96
N ALA A 97 34.20 2.46 -28.94
CA ALA A 97 35.62 2.39 -29.29
C ALA A 97 36.45 1.80 -28.14
N ASP A 98 36.19 2.25 -26.91
CA ASP A 98 36.85 1.73 -25.70
C ASP A 98 36.40 0.30 -25.33
N LEU A 99 35.22 -0.14 -25.78
CA LEU A 99 34.76 -1.51 -25.58
C LEU A 99 35.61 -2.54 -26.33
N ASP A 100 36.13 -2.17 -27.51
CA ASP A 100 37.01 -3.01 -28.34
C ASP A 100 36.58 -4.49 -28.47
N GLY A 101 35.29 -4.70 -28.75
CA GLY A 101 34.71 -6.05 -28.90
C GLY A 101 34.50 -6.84 -27.60
N SER A 102 34.83 -6.26 -26.44
CA SER A 102 34.57 -6.87 -25.13
C SER A 102 33.08 -6.85 -24.76
N LYS A 103 32.71 -7.65 -23.75
CA LYS A 103 31.38 -7.59 -23.12
C LYS A 103 31.34 -6.45 -22.10
N SER A 104 30.20 -5.80 -21.93
CA SER A 104 30.01 -4.77 -20.91
C SER A 104 28.63 -4.83 -20.27
N ILE A 105 28.50 -4.16 -19.13
CA ILE A 105 27.24 -3.88 -18.43
C ILE A 105 27.12 -2.37 -18.34
N VAL A 106 25.95 -1.82 -18.70
CA VAL A 106 25.64 -0.41 -18.55
C VAL A 106 24.61 -0.26 -17.43
N VAL A 107 24.90 0.62 -16.46
CA VAL A 107 24.04 0.88 -15.31
C VAL A 107 23.69 2.35 -15.29
N PHE A 108 22.40 2.67 -15.44
CA PHE A 108 21.86 4.00 -15.17
C PHE A 108 21.53 4.08 -13.69
N TYR A 109 22.23 4.95 -12.95
CA TYR A 109 21.94 5.20 -11.56
C TYR A 109 21.89 6.70 -11.29
N ARG A 110 21.14 7.07 -10.26
CA ARG A 110 21.18 8.41 -9.67
C ARG A 110 21.47 8.27 -8.20
N SER A 111 22.24 9.19 -7.65
CA SER A 111 22.35 9.31 -6.19
C SER A 111 20.98 9.70 -5.62
N ALA A 112 20.66 9.18 -4.45
CA ALA A 112 19.54 9.65 -3.64
C ALA A 112 20.10 10.11 -2.30
N VAL A 113 19.83 11.37 -1.94
CA VAL A 113 19.91 11.82 -0.55
C VAL A 113 18.52 11.58 0.02
N TRP A 114 18.46 10.77 1.08
CA TRP A 114 17.23 10.45 1.80
C TRP A 114 17.00 11.46 2.92
#